data_AF-A0AA86VP62-F1
#
_entry.id   AF-A0AA86VP62-F1
#
_cell.length_a   1.000
_cell.length_b   1.000
_cell.length_c   1.000
_cell.angle_alpha   90.00
_cell.angle_beta   90.00
_cell.angle_gamma   90.00
#
_symmetry.space_group_name_H-M   'P 1'
#
loop_
_entity.id
_entity.type
_entity.pdbx_description
1 polymer ?
#
loop_
_entity_poly.entity_id
_entity_poly.type
_entity_poly.pdbx_seq_one_letter_code
_entity_poly.pdbx_strand_id
1 'polypeptide(L)'
;MDYQFTPKTSLTLFVTLSFFIILTNAVPSNHDIHYVSRDILADISTLCAKTTDPPLCVQTIKPHFSDSSLEPLKALDVEVDATLDGAKKTLQKIHTLESKKGNNKSTKDSLNTCEDQYSSMLDAIAETKAAIKKNDVITAKFKFSAVLSYQAACQDSFNGKDPFREDSQVVFNLGGIALDIIAAIEKAMGPPRTTPVQQGPSSFSSVIGTVS
;
A
#
# COMPACT_ATOMS: atom_id res chain seq x y z
N MET A 1 -59.76 -39.35 -55.47
CA MET A 1 -59.94 -39.30 -56.93
C MET A 1 -60.05 -37.84 -57.31
N ASP A 2 -59.04 -37.39 -58.04
CA ASP A 2 -58.98 -36.24 -58.94
C ASP A 2 -59.67 -34.93 -58.55
N TYR A 3 -58.87 -33.89 -58.30
CA TYR A 3 -59.23 -32.55 -58.75
C TYR A 3 -57.98 -31.80 -59.22
N GLN A 4 -57.76 -31.83 -60.53
CA GLN A 4 -56.83 -30.96 -61.23
C GLN A 4 -57.53 -29.68 -61.68
N PHE A 5 -56.79 -28.58 -61.54
CA PHE A 5 -56.61 -27.48 -62.51
C PHE A 5 -57.83 -26.66 -62.95
N THR A 6 -57.81 -25.36 -62.63
CA THR A 6 -58.11 -24.30 -63.61
C THR A 6 -57.53 -22.96 -63.13
N PRO A 7 -56.75 -22.25 -63.97
CA PRO A 7 -56.33 -20.88 -63.73
C PRO A 7 -57.26 -19.91 -64.47
N LYS A 8 -57.69 -18.84 -63.80
CA LYS A 8 -58.28 -17.68 -64.48
C LYS A 8 -57.71 -16.40 -63.90
N THR A 9 -56.83 -15.83 -64.71
CA THR A 9 -56.51 -14.41 -64.88
C THR A 9 -57.49 -13.44 -64.20
N SER A 10 -57.00 -12.63 -63.28
CA SER A 10 -57.55 -11.30 -63.05
C SER A 10 -56.41 -10.32 -62.83
N LEU A 11 -56.11 -9.59 -63.91
CA LEU A 11 -55.22 -8.45 -63.96
C LEU A 11 -55.93 -7.26 -63.32
N THR A 12 -55.54 -6.88 -62.11
CA THR A 12 -55.85 -5.54 -61.56
C THR A 12 -54.58 -4.95 -60.95
N LEU A 13 -54.00 -4.05 -61.73
CA LEU A 13 -52.89 -3.16 -61.39
C LEU A 13 -53.54 -1.85 -60.93
N PHE A 14 -53.25 -1.33 -59.72
CA PHE A 14 -53.12 0.10 -59.41
C PHE A 14 -52.69 0.31 -57.94
N VAL A 15 -51.38 0.54 -57.76
CA VAL A 15 -50.73 1.58 -56.96
C VAL A 15 -51.46 2.09 -55.70
N THR A 16 -50.98 1.69 -54.52
CA THR A 16 -50.85 2.59 -53.35
C THR A 16 -49.59 2.26 -52.56
N LEU A 17 -48.52 2.97 -52.91
CA LEU A 17 -47.32 3.16 -52.10
C LEU A 17 -47.70 4.03 -50.88
N SER A 18 -47.80 3.46 -49.69
CA SER A 18 -47.77 4.24 -48.44
C SER A 18 -47.40 3.37 -47.23
N PHE A 19 -46.13 3.51 -46.84
CA PHE A 19 -45.59 3.60 -45.49
C PHE A 19 -46.33 2.86 -44.36
N PHE A 20 -45.69 1.85 -43.78
CA PHE A 20 -45.23 1.81 -42.38
C PHE A 20 -44.62 0.43 -42.09
N ILE A 21 -43.38 0.21 -42.57
CA ILE A 21 -42.53 -0.82 -41.98
C ILE A 21 -42.07 -0.24 -40.64
N ILE A 22 -42.72 -0.62 -39.54
CA ILE A 22 -42.19 -0.38 -38.20
C ILE A 22 -40.99 -1.32 -38.04
N LEU A 23 -39.82 -0.85 -38.48
CA LEU A 23 -38.55 -1.34 -37.96
C LEU A 23 -38.50 -0.88 -36.51
N THR A 24 -38.90 -1.75 -35.58
CA THR A 24 -38.47 -1.60 -34.19
C THR A 24 -36.96 -1.72 -34.18
N ASN A 25 -36.27 -0.58 -34.20
CA ASN A 25 -34.90 -0.54 -33.73
C ASN A 25 -34.97 -0.88 -32.24
N ALA A 26 -34.75 -2.15 -31.90
CA ALA A 26 -34.16 -2.44 -30.60
C ALA A 26 -32.80 -1.75 -30.63
N VAL A 27 -32.77 -0.49 -30.18
CA VAL A 27 -31.52 0.20 -29.87
C VAL A 27 -30.89 -0.70 -28.81
N PRO A 28 -29.76 -1.37 -29.09
CA PRO A 28 -29.00 -1.99 -28.03
C PRO A 28 -28.65 -0.82 -27.12
N SER A 29 -29.19 -0.82 -25.91
CA SER A 29 -28.67 0.05 -24.87
C SER A 29 -27.23 -0.41 -24.67
N ASN A 30 -26.32 0.28 -25.36
CA ASN A 30 -24.91 0.22 -25.11
C ASN A 30 -24.79 0.87 -23.73
N HIS A 31 -25.01 0.08 -22.68
CA HIS A 31 -24.36 0.38 -21.43
C HIS A 31 -22.89 0.34 -21.79
N ASP A 32 -22.30 1.54 -21.96
CA ASP A 32 -20.87 1.73 -21.88
C ASP A 32 -20.48 1.23 -20.50
N ILE A 33 -20.25 -0.07 -20.39
CA ILE A 33 -19.37 -0.61 -19.39
C ILE A 33 -18.04 0.02 -19.78
N HIS A 34 -17.75 1.17 -19.18
CA HIS A 34 -16.41 1.70 -19.10
C HIS A 34 -15.59 0.61 -18.40
N TYR A 35 -15.08 -0.33 -19.20
CA TYR A 35 -13.97 -1.14 -18.82
C TYR A 35 -12.80 -0.17 -18.77
N VAL A 36 -12.67 0.49 -17.62
CA VAL A 36 -11.44 1.18 -17.24
C VAL A 36 -10.43 0.05 -17.13
N SER A 37 -9.76 -0.24 -18.25
CA SER A 37 -8.52 -1.01 -18.24
C SER A 37 -7.53 -0.13 -17.48
N ARG A 38 -7.63 -0.18 -16.15
CA ARG A 38 -6.81 0.62 -15.26
C ARG A 38 -5.40 0.08 -15.44
N ASP A 39 -4.51 0.90 -15.98
CA ASP A 39 -3.12 0.53 -16.11
C ASP A 39 -2.52 0.43 -14.70
N ILE A 40 -2.45 -0.80 -14.18
CA ILE A 40 -1.92 -1.07 -12.84
C ILE A 40 -0.50 -0.56 -12.69
N LEU A 41 0.29 -0.55 -13.78
CA LEU A 41 1.64 0.01 -13.75
C LEU A 41 1.60 1.53 -13.53
N ALA A 42 0.64 2.23 -14.13
CA ALA A 42 0.45 3.66 -13.90
C ALA A 42 0.00 3.96 -12.46
N ASP A 43 -0.87 3.13 -11.88
CA ASP A 43 -1.27 3.25 -10.47
C ASP A 43 -0.08 3.02 -9.52
N ILE A 44 0.71 1.97 -9.75
CA ILE A 44 1.91 1.67 -8.95
C ILE A 44 2.91 2.82 -9.06
N SER A 45 3.14 3.31 -10.28
CA SER A 45 4.02 4.45 -10.51
C SER A 45 3.54 5.70 -9.75
N THR A 46 2.22 5.92 -9.72
CA THR A 46 1.61 7.04 -8.98
C THR A 46 1.77 6.90 -7.47
N LEU A 47 1.60 5.69 -6.93
CA LEU A 47 1.86 5.39 -5.52
C LEU A 47 3.33 5.64 -5.16
N CYS A 48 4.25 5.09 -5.97
CA CYS A 48 5.68 5.13 -5.71
C CYS A 48 6.33 6.49 -5.95
N ALA A 49 5.74 7.37 -6.77
CA ALA A 49 6.31 8.66 -7.12
C ALA A 49 6.63 9.59 -5.93
N LYS A 50 5.99 9.35 -4.77
CA LYS A 50 6.16 10.15 -3.55
C LYS A 50 7.03 9.49 -2.49
N THR A 51 7.61 8.33 -2.81
CA THR A 51 8.47 7.57 -1.89
C THR A 51 9.92 8.02 -2.00
N THR A 52 10.72 7.71 -0.98
CA THR A 52 12.15 8.03 -0.90
C THR A 52 12.97 7.38 -2.01
N ASP A 53 12.51 6.26 -2.57
CA ASP A 53 13.13 5.58 -3.70
C ASP A 53 12.04 5.00 -4.64
N PRO A 54 11.52 5.82 -5.58
CA PRO A 54 10.46 5.40 -6.48
C PRO A 54 10.80 4.19 -7.35
N PRO A 55 12.02 4.08 -7.95
CA PRO A 55 12.41 2.89 -8.69
C PRO A 55 12.36 1.60 -7.86
N LEU A 56 12.90 1.62 -6.64
CA LEU A 56 12.87 0.47 -5.76
C LEU A 56 11.43 0.11 -5.35
N CYS A 57 10.60 1.10 -5.02
CA CYS A 57 9.18 0.89 -4.71
C CYS A 57 8.44 0.18 -5.86
N VAL A 58 8.64 0.64 -7.11
CA VAL A 58 8.01 -0.01 -8.28
C VAL A 58 8.54 -1.44 -8.44
N GLN A 59 9.84 -1.65 -8.27
CA GLN A 59 10.46 -2.97 -8.38
C GLN A 59 9.90 -3.95 -7.36
N THR A 60 9.69 -3.52 -6.12
CA THR A 60 9.18 -4.34 -5.03
C THR A 60 7.69 -4.64 -5.18
N ILE A 61 6.87 -3.65 -5.55
CA ILE A 61 5.41 -3.80 -5.59
C ILE A 61 4.93 -4.50 -6.86
N LYS A 62 5.48 -4.16 -8.03
CA LYS A 62 4.98 -4.61 -9.34
C LYS A 62 4.76 -6.13 -9.45
N PRO A 63 5.66 -7.01 -8.95
CA PRO A 63 5.47 -8.45 -9.02
C PRO A 63 4.20 -8.96 -8.30
N HIS A 64 3.61 -8.19 -7.38
CA HIS A 64 2.49 -8.61 -6.53
C HIS A 64 1.11 -8.18 -7.05
N PHE A 65 1.04 -7.46 -8.17
CA PHE A 65 -0.18 -6.81 -8.67
C PHE A 65 -0.43 -7.02 -10.18
N SER A 66 0.07 -8.10 -10.76
CA SER A 66 0.06 -8.33 -12.22
C SER A 66 -1.31 -8.17 -12.90
N ASP A 67 -2.40 -8.56 -12.24
CA ASP A 67 -3.77 -8.54 -12.79
C ASP A 67 -4.83 -8.04 -11.80
N SER A 68 -4.42 -7.51 -10.64
CA SER A 68 -5.33 -7.06 -9.58
C SER A 68 -5.27 -5.55 -9.40
N SER A 69 -6.40 -4.93 -9.05
CA SER A 69 -6.43 -3.53 -8.63
C SER A 69 -5.40 -3.26 -7.54
N LEU A 70 -4.70 -2.13 -7.63
CA LEU A 70 -3.78 -1.69 -6.60
C LEU A 70 -4.57 -1.31 -5.33
N GLU A 71 -4.39 -2.09 -4.27
CA GLU A 71 -4.91 -1.80 -2.94
C GLU A 71 -3.76 -1.23 -2.07
N PRO A 72 -3.87 0.01 -1.55
CA PRO A 72 -2.77 0.65 -0.83
C PRO A 72 -2.28 -0.12 0.40
N LEU A 73 -3.17 -0.73 1.18
CA LEU A 73 -2.78 -1.53 2.34
C LEU A 73 -2.06 -2.82 1.96
N LYS A 74 -2.44 -3.44 0.84
CA LYS A 74 -1.72 -4.60 0.30
C LYS A 74 -0.35 -4.20 -0.24
N ALA A 75 -0.23 -3.04 -0.87
CA ALA A 75 1.04 -2.50 -1.33
C ALA A 75 1.98 -2.18 -0.16
N LEU A 76 1.44 -1.62 0.93
CA LEU A 76 2.15 -1.46 2.19
C LEU A 76 2.61 -2.80 2.78
N ASP A 77 1.74 -3.80 2.86
CA ASP A 77 2.10 -5.13 3.39
C ASP A 77 3.25 -5.78 2.60
N VAL A 78 3.27 -5.59 1.27
CA VAL A 78 4.37 -6.04 0.39
C VAL A 78 5.71 -5.37 0.75
N GLU A 79 5.73 -4.05 0.94
CA GLU A 79 6.96 -3.33 1.33
C GLU A 79 7.41 -3.65 2.76
N VAL A 80 6.46 -3.87 3.66
CA VAL A 80 6.73 -4.36 5.03
C VAL A 80 7.35 -5.75 4.99
N ASP A 81 6.88 -6.64 4.11
CA ASP A 81 7.47 -7.97 3.91
C ASP A 81 8.85 -7.92 3.26
N ALA A 82 9.06 -7.05 2.27
CA ALA A 82 10.39 -6.84 1.70
C ALA A 82 11.38 -6.34 2.78
N THR A 83 10.95 -5.42 3.64
CA THR A 83 11.75 -4.94 4.76
C THR A 83 12.04 -6.07 5.76
N LEU A 84 11.05 -6.91 6.06
CA LEU A 84 11.20 -8.08 6.93
C LEU A 84 12.28 -9.04 6.42
N ASP A 85 12.25 -9.34 5.13
CA ASP A 85 13.21 -10.27 4.52
C ASP A 85 14.62 -9.67 4.48
N GLY A 86 14.75 -8.37 4.20
CA GLY A 86 15.99 -7.63 4.37
C GLY A 86 16.52 -7.70 5.80
N ALA A 87 15.66 -7.47 6.79
CA ALA A 87 16.04 -7.48 8.20
C ALA A 87 16.51 -8.87 8.66
N LYS A 88 15.81 -9.94 8.28
CA LYS A 88 16.22 -11.32 8.56
C LYS A 88 17.56 -11.65 7.95
N LYS A 89 17.79 -11.27 6.69
CA LYS A 89 19.07 -11.48 6.00
C LYS A 89 20.22 -10.75 6.71
N THR A 90 20.00 -9.51 7.12
CA THR A 90 21.00 -8.73 7.86
C THR A 90 21.28 -9.33 9.24
N LEU A 91 20.26 -9.79 9.96
CA LEU A 91 20.44 -10.49 11.24
C LEU A 91 21.29 -11.75 11.09
N GLN A 92 21.03 -12.57 10.06
CA GLN A 92 21.86 -13.74 9.74
C GLN A 92 23.33 -13.35 9.45
N LYS A 93 23.53 -12.21 8.78
CA LYS A 93 24.86 -11.66 8.51
C LYS A 93 25.57 -11.24 9.80
N ILE A 94 24.87 -10.59 10.72
CA ILE A 94 25.37 -10.21 12.04
C ILE A 94 25.83 -11.45 12.80
N HIS A 95 24.99 -12.48 12.92
CA HIS A 95 25.35 -13.76 13.56
C HIS A 95 26.59 -14.41 12.93
N THR A 96 26.69 -14.37 11.60
CA THR A 96 27.86 -14.87 10.88
C THR A 96 29.12 -14.09 11.25
N LEU A 97 29.02 -12.77 11.40
CA LEU A 97 30.15 -11.90 11.75
C LEU A 97 30.58 -12.07 13.21
N GLU A 98 29.65 -12.31 14.13
CA GLU A 98 29.94 -12.57 15.55
C GLU A 98 30.74 -13.86 15.75
N SER A 99 30.45 -14.88 14.95
CA SER A 99 31.18 -16.15 14.99
C SER A 99 32.64 -16.06 14.51
N LYS A 100 33.03 -14.96 13.84
CA LYS A 100 34.39 -14.79 13.31
C LYS A 100 35.41 -14.57 14.43
N LYS A 101 36.47 -15.35 14.39
CA LYS A 101 37.67 -15.11 15.21
C LYS A 101 38.38 -13.86 14.69
N GLY A 102 38.91 -13.04 15.61
CA GLY A 102 39.69 -11.84 15.27
C GLY A 102 38.94 -10.50 15.39
N ASN A 103 37.64 -10.51 15.70
CA ASN A 103 36.93 -9.27 16.03
C ASN A 103 37.50 -8.67 17.33
N ASN A 104 37.82 -7.37 17.30
CA ASN A 104 38.19 -6.62 18.50
C ASN A 104 36.96 -6.42 19.40
N LYS A 105 37.18 -5.98 20.65
CA LYS A 105 36.10 -5.76 21.63
C LYS A 105 35.03 -4.80 21.11
N SER A 106 35.42 -3.67 20.54
CA SER A 106 34.48 -2.68 20.01
C SER A 106 33.58 -3.28 18.92
N THR A 107 34.15 -4.01 17.97
CA THR A 107 33.38 -4.67 16.90
C THR A 107 32.40 -5.69 17.47
N LYS A 108 32.79 -6.46 18.49
CA LYS A 108 31.87 -7.41 19.15
C LYS A 108 30.72 -6.70 19.86
N ASP A 109 31.03 -5.65 20.63
CA ASP A 109 30.01 -4.87 21.35
C ASP A 109 29.01 -4.23 20.36
N SER A 110 29.49 -3.71 19.22
CA SER A 110 28.63 -3.17 18.15
C SER A 110 27.78 -4.26 17.47
N LEU A 111 28.36 -5.43 17.19
CA LEU A 111 27.62 -6.56 16.60
C LEU A 111 26.49 -7.03 17.53
N ASN A 112 26.77 -7.24 18.82
CA ASN A 112 25.75 -7.63 19.79
C ASN A 112 24.64 -6.58 19.90
N THR A 113 25.00 -5.29 19.91
CA THR A 113 24.01 -4.20 19.90
C THR A 113 23.12 -4.30 18.67
N CYS A 114 23.70 -4.55 17.50
CA CYS A 114 22.96 -4.73 16.27
C CYS A 114 22.09 -5.99 16.26
N GLU A 115 22.53 -7.09 16.85
CA GLU A 115 21.69 -8.28 17.04
C GLU A 115 20.40 -7.94 17.81
N ASP A 116 20.54 -7.23 18.94
CA ASP A 116 19.40 -6.80 19.76
C ASP A 116 18.48 -5.83 19.00
N GLN A 117 19.05 -4.87 18.28
CA GLN A 117 18.28 -3.91 17.47
C GLN A 117 17.52 -4.60 16.33
N TYR A 118 18.16 -5.51 15.61
CA TYR A 118 17.51 -6.24 14.52
C TYR A 118 16.45 -7.21 15.06
N SER A 119 16.66 -7.83 16.21
CA SER A 119 15.61 -8.65 16.85
C SER A 119 14.39 -7.81 17.22
N SER A 120 14.60 -6.64 17.84
CA SER A 120 13.54 -5.68 18.16
C SER A 120 12.83 -5.15 16.90
N MET A 121 13.57 -5.00 15.81
CA MET A 121 13.04 -4.62 14.50
C MET A 121 12.07 -5.67 13.95
N LEU A 122 12.40 -6.96 14.06
CA LEU A 122 11.51 -8.03 13.62
C LEU A 122 10.19 -8.04 14.41
N ASP A 123 10.25 -7.78 15.72
CA ASP A 123 9.05 -7.66 16.56
C ASP A 123 8.19 -6.46 16.14
N ALA A 124 8.79 -5.29 15.93
CA ALA A 124 8.07 -4.10 15.47
C ALA A 124 7.42 -4.31 14.09
N ILE A 125 8.10 -5.00 13.17
CA ILE A 125 7.53 -5.38 11.87
C ILE A 125 6.32 -6.30 12.06
N ALA A 126 6.41 -7.30 12.94
CA ALA A 126 5.29 -8.20 13.23
C ALA A 126 4.08 -7.45 13.80
N GLU A 127 4.32 -6.49 14.70
CA GLU A 127 3.28 -5.61 15.25
C GLU A 127 2.66 -4.72 14.17
N THR A 128 3.46 -4.16 13.26
CA THR A 128 2.97 -3.41 12.09
C THR A 128 2.06 -4.29 11.23
N LYS A 129 2.45 -5.52 10.91
CA LYS A 129 1.60 -6.45 10.16
C LYS A 129 0.29 -6.75 10.88
N ALA A 130 0.32 -6.89 12.20
CA ALA A 130 -0.89 -7.09 13.00
C ALA A 130 -1.82 -5.86 12.95
N ALA A 131 -1.28 -4.65 12.91
CA ALA A 131 -2.04 -3.41 12.76
C ALA A 131 -2.61 -3.24 11.33
N ILE A 132 -1.84 -3.55 10.29
CA ILE A 132 -2.30 -3.56 8.88
C ILE A 132 -3.52 -4.48 8.73
N LYS A 133 -3.46 -5.70 9.28
CA LYS A 133 -4.60 -6.65 9.27
C LYS A 133 -5.87 -6.11 9.93
N LYS A 134 -5.74 -5.14 10.84
CA LYS A 134 -6.85 -4.48 11.53
C LYS A 134 -7.25 -3.15 10.87
N ASN A 135 -6.62 -2.78 9.75
CA ASN A 135 -6.73 -1.46 9.13
C ASN A 135 -6.37 -0.30 10.08
N ASP A 136 -5.53 -0.56 11.10
CA ASP A 136 -5.07 0.44 12.06
C ASP A 136 -3.79 1.10 11.56
N VAL A 137 -3.97 2.06 10.64
CA VAL A 137 -2.87 2.77 9.95
C VAL A 137 -2.03 3.60 10.91
N ILE A 138 -2.65 4.17 11.95
CA ILE A 138 -1.94 5.00 12.95
C ILE A 138 -0.99 4.13 13.77
N THR A 139 -1.48 3.00 14.30
CA THR A 139 -0.62 2.06 15.03
C THR A 139 0.44 1.47 14.10
N ALA A 140 0.07 1.07 12.88
CA ALA A 140 1.03 0.54 11.91
C ALA A 140 2.17 1.55 11.64
N LYS A 141 1.87 2.84 11.50
CA LYS A 141 2.88 3.90 11.27
C LYS A 141 3.77 4.08 12.48
N PHE A 142 3.18 4.15 13.66
CA PHE A 142 3.94 4.28 14.90
C PHE A 142 4.91 3.11 15.10
N LYS A 143 4.42 1.87 14.97
CA LYS A 143 5.24 0.66 15.11
C LYS A 143 6.31 0.58 14.02
N PHE A 144 5.96 0.88 12.78
CA PHE A 144 6.92 0.80 11.69
C PHE A 144 7.98 1.92 11.74
N SER A 145 7.68 3.07 12.34
CA SER A 145 8.70 4.12 12.54
C SER A 145 9.85 3.69 13.47
N ALA A 146 9.58 2.74 14.38
CA ALA A 146 10.60 2.15 15.24
C ALA A 146 11.61 1.31 14.43
N VAL A 147 11.22 0.71 13.31
CA VAL A 147 12.08 -0.12 12.44
C VAL A 147 13.31 0.68 12.00
N LEU A 148 13.12 1.91 11.50
CA LEU A 148 14.23 2.77 11.09
C LEU A 148 15.05 3.27 12.29
N SER A 149 14.43 3.43 13.45
CA SER A 149 15.14 3.82 14.68
C SER A 149 16.08 2.72 15.15
N TYR A 150 15.65 1.46 15.10
CA TYR A 150 16.50 0.30 15.41
C TYR A 150 17.64 0.13 14.41
N GLN A 151 17.36 0.32 13.12
CA GLN A 151 18.39 0.29 12.08
C GLN A 151 19.46 1.38 12.32
N ALA A 152 19.04 2.61 12.61
CA ALA A 152 19.94 3.72 12.89
C ALA A 152 20.78 3.48 14.15
N ALA A 153 20.15 3.03 15.24
CA ALA A 153 20.86 2.72 16.49
C ALA A 153 21.94 1.64 16.31
N CYS A 154 21.68 0.64 15.47
CA CYS A 154 22.68 -0.34 15.08
C CYS A 154 23.86 0.32 14.32
N GLN A 155 23.58 1.14 13.30
CA GLN A 155 24.62 1.82 12.52
C GLN A 155 25.49 2.76 13.38
N ASP A 156 24.86 3.48 14.30
CA ASP A 156 25.54 4.41 15.21
C ASP A 156 26.53 3.69 16.13
N SER A 157 26.29 2.40 16.43
CA SER A 157 27.21 1.59 17.23
C SER A 157 28.57 1.36 16.54
N PHE A 158 28.67 1.51 15.21
CA PHE A 158 29.86 1.17 14.43
C PHE A 158 30.79 2.35 14.08
N ASN A 159 30.50 3.58 14.51
CA ASN A 159 31.29 4.78 14.17
C ASN A 159 31.61 4.87 12.65
N GLY A 160 30.68 4.41 11.79
CA GLY A 160 30.81 4.46 10.33
C GLY A 160 31.64 3.34 9.67
N LYS A 161 32.01 2.27 10.39
CA LYS A 161 32.74 1.11 9.84
C LYS A 161 31.99 -0.21 10.05
N ASP A 162 30.69 -0.23 9.76
CA ASP A 162 29.92 -1.47 9.90
C ASP A 162 30.27 -2.45 8.76
N PRO A 163 30.50 -3.73 9.07
CA PRO A 163 30.92 -4.73 8.06
C PRO A 163 29.75 -5.28 7.22
N PHE A 164 28.56 -4.72 7.34
CA PHE A 164 27.33 -5.14 6.65
C PHE A 164 26.49 -3.93 6.18
N ARG A 165 27.15 -2.80 5.89
CA ARG A 165 26.52 -1.53 5.54
C ARG A 165 25.48 -1.65 4.46
N GLU A 166 25.82 -2.37 3.41
CA GLU A 166 24.99 -2.51 2.22
C GLU A 166 23.71 -3.28 2.55
N ASP A 167 23.80 -4.34 3.35
CA ASP A 167 22.63 -5.10 3.81
C ASP A 167 21.75 -4.23 4.73
N SER A 168 22.37 -3.43 5.61
CA SER A 168 21.61 -2.50 6.45
C SER A 168 20.96 -1.36 5.67
N GLN A 169 21.60 -0.89 4.59
CA GLN A 169 21.06 0.17 3.74
C GLN A 169 19.84 -0.32 2.95
N VAL A 170 19.82 -1.59 2.53
CA VAL A 170 18.63 -2.19 1.90
C VAL A 170 17.42 -2.11 2.84
N VAL A 171 17.61 -2.45 4.12
CA VAL A 171 16.55 -2.36 5.15
C VAL A 171 16.08 -0.92 5.33
N PHE A 172 17.02 0.04 5.38
CA PHE A 172 16.68 1.45 5.48
C PHE A 172 15.86 1.95 4.28
N ASN A 173 16.26 1.59 3.06
CA ASN A 173 15.58 2.03 1.84
C ASN A 173 14.16 1.46 1.74
N LEU A 174 14.00 0.14 1.95
CA LEU A 174 12.68 -0.52 1.95
C LEU A 174 11.80 0.01 3.08
N GLY A 175 12.37 0.19 4.28
CA GLY A 175 11.65 0.76 5.42
C GLY A 175 11.21 2.22 5.19
N GLY A 176 12.03 3.02 4.50
CA GLY A 176 11.66 4.37 4.07
C GLY A 176 10.45 4.37 3.15
N ILE A 177 10.46 3.52 2.11
CA ILE A 177 9.34 3.37 1.17
C ILE A 177 8.05 2.98 1.90
N ALA A 178 8.11 1.98 2.79
CA ALA A 178 6.95 1.57 3.57
C ALA A 178 6.41 2.71 4.46
N LEU A 179 7.28 3.54 5.06
CA LEU A 179 6.87 4.72 5.82
C LEU A 179 6.21 5.79 4.95
N ASP A 180 6.66 5.98 3.72
CA ASP A 180 6.04 6.94 2.80
C ASP A 180 4.66 6.46 2.35
N ILE A 181 4.51 5.16 2.05
CA ILE A 181 3.23 4.57 1.70
C ILE A 181 2.25 4.69 2.86
N ILE A 182 2.65 4.32 4.08
CA ILE A 182 1.73 4.40 5.23
C ILE A 182 1.34 5.85 5.55
N ALA A 183 2.26 6.81 5.39
CA ALA A 183 1.95 8.23 5.54
C ALA A 183 0.98 8.72 4.44
N ALA A 184 1.11 8.22 3.21
CA ALA A 184 0.17 8.53 2.13
C ALA A 184 -1.22 7.98 2.41
N ILE A 185 -1.32 6.75 2.94
CA ILE A 185 -2.59 6.13 3.35
C ILE A 185 -3.24 6.94 4.48
N GLU A 186 -2.49 7.24 5.55
CA GLU A 186 -2.97 8.06 6.67
C GLU A 186 -3.52 9.40 6.18
N LYS A 187 -2.78 10.09 5.31
CA LYS A 187 -3.21 11.36 4.71
C LYS A 187 -4.50 11.22 3.91
N ALA A 188 -4.68 10.11 3.20
CA ALA A 188 -5.90 9.84 2.42
C ALA A 188 -7.13 9.55 3.28
N MET A 189 -6.95 9.08 4.53
CA MET A 189 -8.06 8.88 5.48
C MET A 189 -8.68 10.20 5.97
N GLY A 190 -7.95 11.31 5.83
CA GLY A 190 -8.37 12.61 6.37
C GLY A 190 -8.29 12.69 7.90
N PRO A 191 -8.52 13.86 8.49
CA PRO A 191 -8.54 13.99 9.95
C PRO A 191 -9.65 13.10 10.53
N PRO A 192 -9.46 12.53 11.74
CA PRO A 192 -10.54 11.90 12.47
C PRO A 192 -11.74 12.86 12.51
N ARG A 193 -12.96 12.39 12.22
CA ARG A 193 -14.16 13.20 12.44
C ARG A 193 -14.17 13.61 13.92
N THR A 194 -13.84 14.87 14.19
CA THR A 194 -13.98 15.44 15.52
C THR A 194 -15.48 15.54 15.79
N THR A 195 -16.02 14.64 16.60
CA THR A 195 -17.27 14.94 17.29
C THR A 195 -17.04 16.19 18.12
N PRO A 196 -17.92 17.21 18.07
CA PRO A 196 -17.78 18.40 18.89
C PRO A 196 -17.58 17.98 20.34
N VAL A 197 -16.41 18.31 20.90
CA VAL A 197 -16.16 18.16 22.33
C VAL A 197 -17.12 19.13 23.01
N GLN A 198 -18.16 18.60 23.64
CA GLN A 198 -18.99 19.38 24.52
C GLN A 198 -18.10 19.84 25.67
N GLN A 199 -17.77 21.14 25.67
CA GLN A 199 -16.97 21.75 26.73
C GLN A 199 -17.68 21.51 28.06
N GLY A 200 -17.10 20.63 28.89
CA GLY A 200 -17.47 20.55 30.29
C GLY A 200 -17.14 21.87 31.00
N PRO A 201 -17.93 22.29 31.99
CA PRO A 201 -17.72 23.57 32.67
C PRO A 201 -16.31 23.61 33.29
N SER A 202 -15.56 24.68 32.99
CA SER A 202 -14.21 24.87 33.51
C SER A 202 -14.25 25.26 34.99
N SER A 203 -13.54 24.50 35.82
CA SER A 203 -13.46 24.70 37.28
C SER A 203 -12.51 25.82 37.72
N PHE A 204 -12.08 26.69 36.81
CA PHE A 204 -11.08 27.73 37.07
C PHE A 204 -11.64 29.11 36.78
N SER A 205 -12.65 29.52 37.56
CA SER A 205 -13.00 30.93 37.68
C SER A 205 -13.52 31.20 39.08
N SER A 206 -12.60 31.38 40.03
CA SER A 206 -12.80 32.07 41.32
C SER A 206 -11.49 32.10 42.11
N VAL A 207 -10.56 32.97 41.74
CA VAL A 207 -9.59 33.52 42.69
C VAL A 207 -9.54 35.03 42.46
N ILE A 208 -10.45 35.74 43.11
CA ILE A 208 -10.38 37.20 43.27
C ILE A 208 -9.53 37.42 44.51
N GLY A 209 -8.28 37.84 44.31
CA GLY A 209 -7.41 38.29 45.40
C GLY A 209 -7.86 39.65 45.90
N THR A 210 -8.17 39.76 47.19
CA THR A 210 -8.32 41.05 47.87
C THR A 210 -6.95 41.51 48.35
N VAL A 211 -6.52 42.67 47.86
CA VAL A 211 -5.35 43.40 48.36
C VAL A 211 -5.82 44.24 49.56
N SER A 212 -5.25 44.01 50.74
CA SER A 212 -5.27 44.94 51.89
C SER A 212 -4.06 44.67 52.76
#